data_AF-A0AA42Y8Y6-F1
#
_entry.id   AF-A0AA42Y8Y6-F1
#
_cell.length_a   1.000
_cell.length_b   1.000
_cell.length_c   1.000
_cell.angle_alpha   90.00
_cell.angle_beta   90.00
_cell.angle_gamma   90.00
#
_symmetry.space_group_name_H-M   'P 1'
#
loop_
_entity.id
_entity.type
_entity.pdbx_description
1 polymer ?
#
loop_
_entity_poly.entity_id
_entity_poly.type
_entity_poly.pdbx_seq_one_letter_code
_entity_poly.pdbx_strand_id
1 'polypeptide(L)'
;RAPPPAPVKPPVAAPPSPPPVTAPKSEPRPAFDDLAAYIEAKRRARAASAPVAPPARPSKAPPEDEDARANRIVAENLGSQKNITFGYDPERNGGVFHVQLMSYDYAEFTFIGWNKEIRRITKQLIEVNKGDNSDIRIAVVRRMIAIIREQAPEDFLWDSQRVGYLTLSARLKDNKALEDFLMQEFFGEAGLWR
;
A
#
# COMPACT_ATOMS: atom_id res chain seq x y z
N ARG A 1 54.00 25.21 -44.31
CA ARG A 1 53.82 24.05 -45.22
C ARG A 1 52.64 23.23 -44.68
N ALA A 2 51.46 23.40 -45.27
CA ALA A 2 50.23 22.69 -44.86
C ALA A 2 50.20 21.27 -45.48
N PRO A 3 49.61 20.27 -44.81
CA PRO A 3 49.43 18.94 -45.41
C PRO A 3 48.33 18.97 -46.50
N PRO A 4 48.50 18.23 -47.61
CA PRO A 4 47.52 18.12 -48.70
C PRO A 4 46.34 17.19 -48.33
N PRO A 5 45.19 17.33 -49.04
CA PRO A 5 43.87 16.87 -48.58
C PRO A 5 43.60 15.38 -48.76
N ALA A 6 42.72 14.85 -47.91
CA ALA A 6 42.28 13.46 -47.87
C ALA A 6 41.42 13.04 -49.09
N PRO A 7 41.41 11.75 -49.47
CA PRO A 7 40.73 11.24 -50.66
C PRO A 7 39.19 11.24 -50.52
N VAL A 8 38.52 11.72 -51.57
CA VAL A 8 37.06 11.78 -51.70
C VAL A 8 36.51 10.38 -52.01
N LYS A 9 35.58 9.89 -51.18
CA LYS A 9 34.89 8.61 -51.38
C LYS A 9 33.72 8.76 -52.37
N PRO A 10 33.42 7.73 -53.21
CA PRO A 10 32.26 7.75 -54.11
C PRO A 10 30.92 7.77 -53.34
N PRO A 11 29.85 8.38 -53.88
CA PRO A 11 28.55 8.40 -53.23
C PRO A 11 27.91 7.01 -53.34
N VAL A 12 27.74 6.36 -52.19
CA VAL A 12 26.96 5.12 -52.04
C VAL A 12 25.48 5.49 -52.16
N ALA A 13 24.77 4.75 -53.02
CA ALA A 13 23.34 4.90 -53.27
C ALA A 13 22.53 4.80 -51.96
N ALA A 14 21.55 5.69 -51.81
CA ALA A 14 20.64 5.73 -50.67
C ALA A 14 19.75 4.47 -50.65
N PRO A 15 19.53 3.85 -49.48
CA PRO A 15 18.54 2.79 -49.35
C PRO A 15 17.10 3.35 -49.53
N PRO A 16 16.16 2.55 -50.05
CA PRO A 16 14.79 2.99 -50.28
C PRO A 16 14.10 3.33 -48.95
N SER A 17 13.36 4.45 -48.96
CA SER A 17 12.59 4.94 -47.82
C SER A 17 11.62 3.88 -47.28
N PRO A 18 11.48 3.75 -45.94
CA PRO A 18 10.43 2.93 -45.36
C PRO A 18 9.05 3.50 -45.74
N PRO A 19 8.01 2.64 -45.86
CA PRO A 19 6.66 3.11 -46.12
C PRO A 19 6.18 4.05 -45.01
N PRO A 20 5.30 5.02 -45.32
CA PRO A 20 4.78 5.94 -44.33
C PRO A 20 4.02 5.14 -43.26
N VAL A 21 4.48 5.21 -42.02
CA VAL A 21 3.71 4.78 -40.86
C VAL A 21 2.51 5.71 -40.80
N THR A 22 1.34 5.20 -41.17
CA THR A 22 0.06 5.84 -40.88
C THR A 22 0.01 6.12 -39.39
N ALA A 23 0.07 7.41 -39.02
CA ALA A 23 -0.22 7.82 -37.66
C ALA A 23 -1.60 7.26 -37.27
N PRO A 24 -1.74 6.58 -36.12
CA PRO A 24 -3.05 6.17 -35.65
C PRO A 24 -3.90 7.43 -35.52
N LYS A 25 -5.02 7.42 -36.23
CA LYS A 25 -6.04 8.46 -36.20
C LYS A 25 -6.38 8.69 -34.73
N SER A 26 -6.10 9.88 -34.22
CA SER A 26 -6.48 10.28 -32.87
C SER A 26 -7.99 10.10 -32.75
N GLU A 27 -8.44 9.09 -32.00
CA GLU A 27 -9.86 9.02 -31.65
C GLU A 27 -10.21 10.30 -30.90
N PRO A 28 -11.35 10.95 -31.23
CA PRO A 28 -11.83 12.07 -30.44
C PRO A 28 -11.98 11.59 -29.00
N ARG A 29 -11.24 12.20 -28.07
CA ARG A 29 -11.47 11.97 -26.65
C ARG A 29 -12.94 12.35 -26.40
N PRO A 30 -13.79 11.44 -25.90
CA PRO A 30 -15.18 11.77 -25.68
C PRO A 30 -15.24 12.96 -24.73
N ALA A 31 -15.91 14.03 -25.17
CA ALA A 31 -16.27 15.14 -24.30
C ALA A 31 -17.12 14.53 -23.17
N PHE A 32 -16.59 14.55 -21.94
CA PHE A 32 -17.32 14.10 -20.76
C PHE A 32 -18.28 15.19 -20.36
N ASP A 33 -19.38 15.33 -21.09
CA ASP A 33 -20.42 16.31 -20.73
C ASP A 33 -21.42 15.79 -19.70
N ASP A 34 -21.32 14.54 -19.23
CA ASP A 34 -22.03 14.14 -18.01
C ASP A 34 -21.43 12.88 -17.35
N LEU A 35 -20.67 13.08 -16.27
CA LEU A 35 -20.07 12.00 -15.48
C LEU A 35 -21.14 11.04 -14.92
N ALA A 36 -22.34 11.55 -14.64
CA ALA A 36 -23.47 10.77 -14.15
C ALA A 36 -23.94 9.72 -15.17
N ALA A 37 -24.04 10.09 -16.45
CA ALA A 37 -24.44 9.18 -17.52
C ALA A 37 -23.41 8.06 -17.74
N TYR A 38 -22.11 8.38 -17.61
CA TYR A 38 -21.04 7.40 -17.71
C TYR A 38 -21.08 6.36 -16.58
N ILE A 39 -21.35 6.79 -15.35
CA ILE A 39 -21.47 5.89 -14.19
C ILE A 39 -22.65 4.93 -14.37
N GLU A 40 -23.80 5.43 -14.86
CA GLU A 40 -24.99 4.60 -15.05
C GLU A 40 -24.81 3.57 -16.18
N ALA A 41 -24.17 3.95 -17.30
CA ALA A 41 -23.81 3.03 -18.37
C ALA A 41 -22.89 1.90 -17.88
N LYS A 42 -21.90 2.25 -17.04
CA LYS A 42 -20.96 1.27 -16.47
C LYS A 42 -21.65 0.34 -15.45
N ARG A 43 -22.63 0.86 -14.69
CA ARG A 43 -23.47 0.06 -13.77
C ARG A 43 -24.34 -0.93 -14.54
N ARG A 44 -24.97 -0.52 -15.66
CA ARG A 44 -25.76 -1.42 -16.51
C ARG A 44 -24.90 -2.49 -17.19
N ALA A 45 -23.71 -2.15 -17.68
CA ALA A 45 -22.80 -3.13 -18.28
C ALA A 45 -22.37 -4.24 -17.30
N ARG A 46 -22.14 -3.88 -16.01
CA ARG A 46 -21.87 -4.86 -14.96
C ARG A 46 -23.08 -5.72 -14.62
N ALA A 47 -24.28 -5.13 -14.58
CA ALA A 47 -25.51 -5.88 -14.33
C ALA A 47 -25.83 -6.86 -15.48
N ALA A 48 -25.52 -6.50 -16.73
CA ALA A 48 -25.73 -7.34 -17.91
C ALA A 48 -24.72 -8.49 -18.04
N SER A 49 -23.54 -8.39 -17.39
CA SER A 49 -22.50 -9.43 -17.42
C SER A 49 -22.49 -10.33 -16.17
N ALA A 50 -23.45 -10.18 -15.25
CA ALA A 50 -23.60 -11.07 -14.11
C ALA A 50 -24.37 -12.34 -14.55
N PRO A 51 -23.79 -13.55 -14.44
CA PRO A 51 -24.55 -14.78 -14.66
C PRO A 51 -25.68 -14.89 -13.63
N VAL A 52 -26.88 -15.22 -14.11
CA VAL A 52 -28.10 -15.39 -13.30
C VAL A 52 -27.89 -16.54 -12.31
N ALA A 53 -27.64 -16.21 -11.05
CA ALA A 53 -27.78 -17.14 -9.93
C ALA A 53 -29.28 -17.22 -9.54
N PRO A 54 -29.80 -18.40 -9.15
CA PRO A 54 -31.22 -18.59 -8.81
C PRO A 54 -31.63 -17.78 -7.57
N PRO A 55 -32.94 -17.48 -7.39
CA PRO A 55 -33.40 -16.51 -6.42
C PRO A 55 -33.19 -17.02 -4.99
N ALA A 56 -32.24 -16.43 -4.28
CA ALA A 56 -32.09 -16.64 -2.85
C ALA A 56 -33.23 -15.94 -2.10
N ARG A 57 -33.88 -16.70 -1.22
CA ARG A 57 -34.96 -16.28 -0.32
C ARG A 57 -34.58 -15.04 0.51
N PRO A 58 -35.54 -14.20 0.93
CA PRO A 58 -35.26 -13.04 1.75
C PRO A 58 -34.90 -13.49 3.18
N SER A 59 -33.61 -13.73 3.42
CA SER A 59 -33.09 -13.86 4.78
C SER A 59 -33.00 -12.44 5.35
N LYS A 60 -33.84 -12.14 6.34
CA LYS A 60 -33.66 -11.01 7.25
C LYS A 60 -32.27 -11.10 7.88
N ALA A 61 -31.29 -10.38 7.34
CA ALA A 61 -30.07 -10.05 8.07
C ALA A 61 -30.30 -8.70 8.78
N PRO A 62 -29.91 -8.54 10.06
CA PRO A 62 -29.89 -7.23 10.72
C PRO A 62 -29.07 -6.24 9.89
N PRO A 63 -29.33 -4.92 9.98
CA PRO A 63 -28.50 -3.94 9.30
C PRO A 63 -27.05 -4.13 9.77
N GLU A 64 -26.19 -4.61 8.88
CA GLU A 64 -24.75 -4.55 9.10
C GLU A 64 -24.39 -3.06 9.26
N ASP A 65 -23.77 -2.69 10.38
CA ASP A 65 -23.28 -1.34 10.59
C ASP A 65 -22.45 -0.90 9.38
N GLU A 66 -22.71 0.30 8.89
CA GLU A 66 -21.99 0.88 7.75
C GLU A 66 -20.47 0.88 8.03
N ASP A 67 -20.08 0.98 9.31
CA ASP A 67 -18.71 0.83 9.80
C ASP A 67 -18.15 -0.59 9.59
N ALA A 68 -18.94 -1.64 9.80
CA ALA A 68 -18.53 -3.02 9.56
C ALA A 68 -18.34 -3.30 8.06
N ARG A 69 -19.16 -2.66 7.21
CA ARG A 69 -19.00 -2.73 5.75
C ARG A 69 -17.82 -1.91 5.25
N ALA A 70 -17.64 -0.70 5.76
CA ALA A 70 -16.47 0.13 5.46
C ALA A 70 -15.18 -0.59 5.87
N ASN A 71 -15.14 -1.20 7.05
CA ASN A 71 -13.99 -1.99 7.51
C ASN A 71 -13.72 -3.20 6.61
N ARG A 72 -14.76 -3.90 6.16
CA ARG A 72 -14.62 -5.04 5.23
C ARG A 72 -14.07 -4.59 3.87
N ILE A 73 -14.59 -3.49 3.32
CA ILE A 73 -14.16 -2.95 2.02
C ILE A 73 -12.72 -2.40 2.10
N VAL A 74 -12.32 -1.80 3.23
CA VAL A 74 -10.94 -1.37 3.47
C VAL A 74 -10.01 -2.58 3.62
N ALA A 75 -10.44 -3.63 4.33
CA ALA A 75 -9.67 -4.86 4.48
C ALA A 75 -9.52 -5.63 3.15
N GLU A 76 -10.56 -5.66 2.32
CA GLU A 76 -10.57 -6.37 1.03
C GLU A 76 -9.78 -5.63 -0.06
N ASN A 77 -9.80 -4.28 -0.09
CA ASN A 77 -9.00 -3.49 -1.04
C ASN A 77 -7.50 -3.41 -0.68
N LEU A 78 -7.09 -3.91 0.49
CA LEU A 78 -5.70 -3.98 0.96
C LEU A 78 -4.97 -5.25 0.48
N GLY A 79 -5.60 -6.08 -0.35
CA GLY A 79 -5.12 -7.41 -0.76
C GLY A 79 -3.90 -7.49 -1.70
N SER A 80 -3.01 -6.51 -1.73
CA SER A 80 -1.78 -6.61 -2.55
C SER A 80 -0.48 -6.19 -1.84
N GLN A 81 -0.55 -5.67 -0.61
CA GLN A 81 0.63 -5.47 0.24
C GLN A 81 0.31 -6.07 1.61
N LYS A 82 0.94 -7.21 1.94
CA LYS A 82 0.58 -8.04 3.11
C LYS A 82 0.65 -7.21 4.39
N ASN A 83 -0.50 -7.07 5.05
CA ASN A 83 -0.69 -6.29 6.27
C ASN A 83 0.15 -6.86 7.42
N ILE A 84 0.99 -6.02 8.05
CA ILE A 84 1.72 -6.39 9.28
C ILE A 84 0.88 -5.88 10.46
N THR A 85 0.29 -6.81 11.21
CA THR A 85 -0.74 -6.53 12.22
C THR A 85 -0.24 -6.84 13.63
N PHE A 86 -0.50 -5.95 14.57
CA PHE A 86 -0.30 -6.20 16.00
C PHE A 86 -1.61 -6.06 16.77
N GLY A 87 -1.82 -6.91 17.76
CA GLY A 87 -3.03 -6.95 18.56
C GLY A 87 -4.25 -7.39 17.75
N TYR A 88 -4.27 -8.63 17.27
CA TYR A 88 -5.55 -9.22 16.86
C TYR A 88 -6.34 -9.59 18.12
N ASP A 89 -6.85 -8.57 18.81
CA ASP A 89 -7.90 -8.72 19.82
C ASP A 89 -9.14 -7.96 19.31
N PRO A 90 -10.21 -8.68 18.94
CA PRO A 90 -11.47 -8.09 18.50
C PRO A 90 -12.07 -7.11 19.51
N GLU A 91 -11.71 -7.21 20.80
CA GLU A 91 -12.41 -6.46 21.83
C GLU A 91 -11.87 -5.05 22.09
N ARG A 92 -10.59 -4.71 21.89
CA ARG A 92 -10.11 -3.32 22.17
C ARG A 92 -8.72 -2.85 21.71
N ASN A 93 -7.79 -3.71 21.28
CA ASN A 93 -6.38 -3.29 21.17
C ASN A 93 -5.69 -3.87 19.93
N GLY A 94 -5.24 -3.01 19.03
CA GLY A 94 -4.39 -3.39 17.89
C GLY A 94 -4.36 -2.40 16.75
N GLY A 95 -3.56 -2.72 15.73
CA GLY A 95 -3.56 -2.03 14.45
C GLY A 95 -2.56 -2.60 13.44
N VAL A 96 -2.64 -2.06 12.24
CA VAL A 96 -1.84 -2.43 11.07
C VAL A 96 -0.93 -1.27 10.72
N PHE A 97 0.35 -1.58 10.49
CA PHE A 97 1.30 -0.63 9.94
C PHE A 97 1.51 -0.87 8.45
N HIS A 98 1.57 0.23 7.71
CA HIS A 98 1.79 0.21 6.28
C HIS A 98 2.77 1.32 5.88
N VAL A 99 4.01 0.95 5.55
CA VAL A 99 5.00 1.92 5.06
C VAL A 99 4.66 2.27 3.61
N GLN A 100 4.43 3.56 3.34
CA GLN A 100 4.07 4.06 2.02
C GLN A 100 5.30 4.48 1.22
N LEU A 101 6.17 5.27 1.86
CA LEU A 101 7.35 5.84 1.25
C LEU A 101 8.51 5.68 2.23
N MET A 102 9.67 5.32 1.69
CA MET A 102 10.91 5.32 2.45
C MET A 102 12.04 5.83 1.57
N SER A 103 12.57 6.98 1.97
CA SER A 103 13.73 7.66 1.40
C SER A 103 14.92 7.55 2.37
N TYR A 104 16.06 8.14 2.03
CA TYR A 104 17.28 8.02 2.85
C TYR A 104 17.18 8.66 4.24
N ASP A 105 16.51 9.80 4.33
CA ASP A 105 16.37 10.63 5.53
C ASP A 105 14.91 10.87 5.95
N TYR A 106 13.96 10.43 5.13
CA TYR A 106 12.54 10.65 5.30
C TYR A 106 11.74 9.39 5.03
N ALA A 107 10.69 9.12 5.80
CA ALA A 107 9.78 8.02 5.58
C ALA A 107 8.36 8.40 5.99
N GLU A 108 7.39 7.78 5.33
CA GLU A 108 5.97 7.91 5.64
C GLU A 108 5.37 6.53 5.79
N PHE A 109 4.57 6.37 6.84
CA PHE A 109 3.76 5.18 7.01
C PHE A 109 2.38 5.53 7.54
N THR A 110 1.41 4.69 7.21
CA THR A 110 0.09 4.73 7.80
C THR A 110 0.00 3.76 8.94
N PHE A 111 -0.63 4.20 10.02
CA PHE A 111 -1.14 3.35 11.07
C PHE A 111 -2.67 3.29 10.99
N ILE A 112 -3.23 2.09 10.92
CA ILE A 112 -4.67 1.84 11.02
C ILE A 112 -4.91 1.09 12.31
N GLY A 113 -5.49 1.73 13.32
CA GLY A 113 -5.67 1.10 14.62
C GLY A 113 -6.87 1.63 15.38
N TRP A 114 -7.17 0.97 16.49
CA TRP A 114 -8.25 1.37 17.38
C TRP A 114 -7.92 2.69 18.08
N ASN A 115 -8.80 3.69 17.98
CA ASN A 115 -8.71 4.92 18.73
C ASN A 115 -9.69 4.89 19.92
N LYS A 116 -9.16 4.94 21.14
CA LYS A 116 -9.93 4.86 22.39
C LYS A 116 -10.80 6.10 22.66
N GLU A 117 -10.38 7.28 22.19
CA GLU A 117 -11.07 8.55 22.44
C GLU A 117 -12.40 8.62 21.67
N ILE A 118 -12.36 8.25 20.40
CA ILE A 118 -13.53 8.28 19.51
C ILE A 118 -14.14 6.89 19.26
N ARG A 119 -13.62 5.86 19.92
CA ARG A 119 -14.11 4.46 19.91
C ARG A 119 -14.32 3.89 18.50
N ARG A 120 -13.40 4.15 17.59
CA ARG A 120 -13.43 3.61 16.22
C ARG A 120 -12.03 3.35 15.69
N ILE A 121 -11.96 2.55 14.63
CA ILE A 121 -10.72 2.39 13.86
C ILE A 121 -10.43 3.69 13.13
N THR A 122 -9.21 4.20 13.28
CA THR A 122 -8.74 5.40 12.59
C THR A 122 -7.49 5.11 11.78
N LYS A 123 -7.40 5.78 10.63
CA LYS A 123 -6.20 5.83 9.80
C LYS A 123 -5.43 7.10 10.13
N GLN A 124 -4.15 6.97 10.45
CA GLN A 124 -3.24 8.08 10.73
C GLN A 124 -2.03 7.99 9.79
N LEU A 125 -1.72 9.09 9.10
CA LEU A 125 -0.46 9.23 8.36
C LEU A 125 0.61 9.72 9.33
N ILE A 126 1.76 9.06 9.31
CA ILE A 126 2.85 9.31 10.23
C ILE A 126 4.12 9.51 9.42
N GLU A 127 4.68 10.71 9.58
CA GLU A 127 5.91 11.14 8.94
C GLU A 127 7.06 10.93 9.92
N VAL A 128 8.18 10.44 9.41
CA VAL A 128 9.38 10.14 10.18
C VAL A 128 10.60 10.70 9.47
N ASN A 129 11.40 11.45 10.21
CA ASN A 129 12.72 11.88 9.79
C ASN A 129 13.80 11.02 10.47
N LYS A 130 14.89 10.75 9.75
CA LYS A 130 16.03 9.97 10.26
C LYS A 130 16.63 10.60 11.51
N GLY A 131 16.78 11.93 11.53
CA GLY A 131 17.41 12.66 12.62
C GLY A 131 18.81 12.11 12.93
N ASP A 132 19.08 11.88 14.21
CA ASP A 132 20.38 11.36 14.70
C ASP A 132 20.51 9.84 14.60
N ASN A 133 19.49 9.13 14.09
CA ASN A 133 19.56 7.69 13.92
C ASN A 133 20.53 7.36 12.77
N SER A 134 21.31 6.29 12.93
CA SER A 134 22.24 5.84 11.89
C SER A 134 21.53 5.50 10.56
N ASP A 135 20.28 5.04 10.64
CA ASP A 135 19.45 4.61 9.51
C ASP A 135 17.99 5.07 9.71
N ILE A 136 17.33 5.48 8.63
CA ILE A 136 15.89 5.84 8.63
C ILE A 136 15.01 4.68 9.11
N ARG A 137 15.39 3.44 8.81
CA ARG A 137 14.66 2.23 9.22
C ARG A 137 14.54 2.14 10.74
N ILE A 138 15.61 2.51 11.45
CA ILE A 138 15.63 2.54 12.91
C ILE A 138 14.67 3.61 13.42
N ALA A 139 14.66 4.79 12.81
CA ALA A 139 13.75 5.87 13.19
C ALA A 139 12.28 5.45 13.01
N VAL A 140 11.96 4.79 11.89
CA VAL A 140 10.63 4.27 11.59
C VAL A 140 10.20 3.23 12.63
N VAL A 141 11.04 2.23 12.92
CA VAL A 141 10.73 1.20 13.92
C VAL A 141 10.54 1.80 15.31
N ARG A 142 11.39 2.74 15.72
CA ARG A 142 11.23 3.44 17.01
C ARG A 142 9.91 4.19 17.09
N ARG A 143 9.50 4.83 15.99
CA ARG A 143 8.19 5.49 15.92
C ARG A 143 7.04 4.50 16.02
N MET A 144 7.14 3.34 15.37
CA MET A 144 6.16 2.26 15.50
C MET A 144 6.07 1.74 16.94
N ILE A 145 7.20 1.51 17.61
CA ILE A 145 7.24 1.08 19.03
C ILE A 145 6.55 2.11 19.93
N ALA A 146 6.76 3.40 19.70
CA ALA A 146 6.09 4.45 20.46
C ALA A 146 4.56 4.33 20.34
N ILE A 147 4.04 4.12 19.13
CA ILE A 147 2.60 3.93 18.89
C ILE A 147 2.09 2.64 19.54
N ILE A 148 2.84 1.54 19.43
CA ILE A 148 2.48 0.27 20.08
C ILE A 148 2.36 0.47 21.59
N ARG A 149 3.31 1.18 22.21
CA ARG A 149 3.28 1.49 23.65
C ARG A 149 2.08 2.32 24.07
N GLU A 150 1.66 3.28 23.25
CA GLU A 150 0.46 4.08 23.52
C GLU A 150 -0.82 3.23 23.52
N GLN A 151 -0.87 2.20 22.65
CA GLN A 151 -2.05 1.34 22.53
C GLN A 151 -2.02 0.18 23.52
N ALA A 152 -0.90 -0.53 23.60
CA ALA A 152 -0.64 -1.73 24.37
C ALA A 152 0.74 -1.65 25.06
N PRO A 153 0.83 -1.04 26.26
CA PRO A 153 2.10 -0.82 26.96
C PRO A 153 2.72 -2.10 27.57
N GLU A 154 1.94 -3.17 27.67
CA GLU A 154 2.33 -4.44 28.29
C GLU A 154 2.68 -5.48 27.23
N ASP A 155 2.25 -6.73 27.46
CA ASP A 155 2.39 -7.81 26.49
C ASP A 155 1.21 -7.79 25.51
N PHE A 156 1.49 -8.05 24.25
CA PHE A 156 0.52 -8.04 23.17
C PHE A 156 0.79 -9.17 22.20
N LEU A 157 -0.27 -9.63 21.53
CA LEU A 157 -0.17 -10.64 20.48
C LEU A 157 0.23 -9.96 19.16
N TRP A 158 1.25 -10.44 18.49
CA TRP A 158 1.71 -9.97 17.19
C TRP A 158 1.45 -11.03 16.13
N ASP A 159 0.95 -10.64 14.95
CA ASP A 159 0.78 -11.54 13.81
C ASP A 159 2.01 -11.41 12.89
N SER A 160 2.98 -12.32 13.06
CA SER A 160 4.19 -12.34 12.23
C SER A 160 3.94 -13.07 10.92
N GLN A 161 4.41 -12.50 9.83
CA GLN A 161 4.38 -13.15 8.52
C GLN A 161 5.30 -14.38 8.45
N ARG A 162 6.29 -14.47 9.34
CA ARG A 162 7.31 -15.52 9.33
C ARG A 162 6.94 -16.70 10.21
N VAL A 163 6.36 -16.44 11.37
CA VAL A 163 6.13 -17.44 12.43
C VAL A 163 4.65 -17.57 12.80
N GLY A 164 3.80 -16.63 12.37
CA GLY A 164 2.41 -16.51 12.82
C GLY A 164 2.29 -15.74 14.13
N TYR A 165 1.33 -16.11 14.97
CA TYR A 165 1.04 -15.39 16.21
C TYR A 165 2.13 -15.58 17.27
N LEU A 166 2.69 -14.48 17.78
CA LEU A 166 3.71 -14.45 18.82
C LEU A 166 3.37 -13.39 19.88
N THR A 167 3.57 -13.71 21.15
CA THR A 167 3.45 -12.72 22.24
C THR A 167 4.73 -11.90 22.35
N LEU A 168 4.62 -10.58 22.22
CA LEU A 168 5.71 -9.61 22.36
C LEU A 168 5.44 -8.66 23.53
N SER A 169 6.49 -7.99 24.01
CA SER A 169 6.37 -7.00 25.09
C SER A 169 6.71 -5.60 24.60
N ALA A 170 5.84 -4.63 24.89
CA ALA A 170 6.08 -3.21 24.60
C ALA A 170 6.87 -2.51 25.72
N ARG A 171 7.20 -3.19 26.81
CA ARG A 171 7.87 -2.58 27.96
C ARG A 171 9.23 -1.99 27.60
N LEU A 172 9.68 -0.99 28.36
CA LEU A 172 10.96 -0.31 28.08
C LEU A 172 12.16 -1.26 28.23
N LYS A 173 12.10 -2.20 29.17
CA LYS A 173 13.14 -3.21 29.40
C LYS A 173 13.37 -4.12 28.18
N ASP A 174 12.34 -4.31 27.35
CA ASP A 174 12.36 -5.21 26.20
C ASP A 174 12.56 -4.43 24.88
N ASN A 175 12.86 -3.13 24.94
CA ASN A 175 12.94 -2.24 23.78
C ASN A 175 13.89 -2.77 22.70
N LYS A 176 15.07 -3.25 23.10
CA LYS A 176 16.06 -3.74 22.15
C LYS A 176 15.56 -4.97 21.40
N ALA A 177 14.98 -5.93 22.11
CA ALA A 177 14.46 -7.15 21.52
C ALA A 177 13.28 -6.86 20.57
N LEU A 178 12.40 -5.95 20.95
CA LEU A 178 11.29 -5.51 20.10
C LEU A 178 11.79 -4.74 18.85
N GLU A 179 12.76 -3.84 19.00
CA GLU A 179 13.35 -3.11 17.87
C GLU A 179 14.02 -4.07 16.88
N ASP A 180 14.85 -5.00 17.36
CA ASP A 180 15.51 -6.00 16.53
C ASP A 180 14.48 -6.88 15.79
N PHE A 181 13.41 -7.30 16.48
CA PHE A 181 12.34 -8.09 15.90
C PHE A 181 11.60 -7.34 14.78
N LEU A 182 11.16 -6.11 15.04
CA LEU A 182 10.46 -5.30 14.05
C LEU A 182 11.35 -4.94 12.86
N MET A 183 12.65 -4.67 13.09
CA MET A 183 13.61 -4.47 12.00
C MET A 183 13.67 -5.68 11.07
N GLN A 184 13.64 -6.90 11.60
CA GLN A 184 13.61 -8.12 10.78
C GLN A 184 12.24 -8.35 10.12
N GLU A 185 11.16 -8.01 10.82
CA GLU A 185 9.81 -8.24 10.33
C GLU A 185 9.46 -7.32 9.16
N PHE A 186 9.82 -6.04 9.26
CA PHE A 186 9.59 -5.08 8.19
C PHE A 186 10.69 -5.11 7.13
N PHE A 187 11.97 -5.22 7.51
CA PHE A 187 13.09 -5.00 6.57
C PHE A 187 14.05 -6.18 6.43
N GLY A 188 13.76 -7.32 7.06
CA GLY A 188 14.55 -8.54 6.89
C GLY A 188 14.25 -9.25 5.57
N GLU A 189 15.00 -10.31 5.26
CA GLU A 189 14.93 -11.00 3.97
C GLU A 189 13.55 -11.63 3.65
N ALA A 190 12.70 -11.84 4.65
CA ALA A 190 11.33 -12.32 4.44
C ALA A 190 10.35 -11.22 4.00
N GLY A 191 10.67 -9.95 4.30
CA GLY A 191 9.90 -8.78 3.91
C GLY A 191 10.45 -8.21 2.60
N LEU A 192 10.33 -8.96 1.51
CA LEU A 192 10.74 -8.49 0.17
C LEU A 192 9.84 -7.31 -0.26
N TRP A 193 10.23 -6.10 0.15
CA TRP A 193 9.96 -4.86 -0.57
C TRP A 193 10.65 -4.98 -1.94
N ARG A 194 9.96 -5.63 -2.89
CA ARG A 194 10.27 -5.63 -4.32
C ARG A 194 9.47 -4.52 -4.99
#